data_AF-A0A1I6LMG0-F1
#
_entry.id   AF-A0A1I6LMG0-F1
#
_cell.length_a   1.000
_cell.length_b   1.000
_cell.length_c   1.000
_cell.angle_alpha   90.00
_cell.angle_beta   90.00
_cell.angle_gamma   90.00
#
_symmetry.space_group_name_H-M   'P 1'
#
loop_
_entity.id
_entity.type
_entity.pdbx_description
1 polymer ?
#
loop_
_entity_poly.entity_id
_entity_poly.type
_entity_poly.pdbx_seq_one_letter_code
_entity_poly.pdbx_strand_id
1 'polypeptide(L)'
;MTRRGAFFGFLGALLLAAGVGAVPAKAQIDSDHDGLNDAVEERLLLKFEPRFMVGKLDCSTVPAEFKAGVTTPEVEAENGTIYGQVFPLKIAVGMRAEIHYYHLWRKDCGGHGHPLDTEHVAVLVERATADADWRAVYWYAGAHEQTVCDVSQIARASTIDAEDHGATVWVSPGKHASYLNEALCRGGCGADRCEKMTELPVAAVINLGEADAPMNGSLFIASAAWPLRAKMSQSNFPAGPVARLETLPVTDVAWFHAGRHPVQGIIARSSSTEEALAGGGRNTASAISVAGSSTGSALDTASESTGGALSSAGGAVKKGYRSTIHALGSSASHVGKALGVAPKTTPKKNEEEPR
;
A
#
# COMPACT_ATOMS: atom_id res chain seq x y z
N MET A 1 -52.94 44.97 -60.60
CA MET A 1 -52.43 43.85 -61.41
C MET A 1 -52.44 42.59 -60.55
N THR A 2 -53.22 41.58 -60.96
CA THR A 2 -53.03 40.11 -60.81
C THR A 2 -52.46 39.53 -59.51
N ARG A 3 -52.95 38.43 -58.91
CA ARG A 3 -54.10 37.52 -59.11
C ARG A 3 -54.13 36.62 -57.85
N ARG A 4 -55.31 36.20 -57.43
CA ARG A 4 -55.55 35.19 -56.37
C ARG A 4 -54.99 33.81 -56.76
N GLY A 5 -54.57 33.02 -55.77
CA GLY A 5 -54.33 31.58 -55.91
C GLY A 5 -54.35 30.88 -54.55
N ALA A 6 -55.45 30.21 -54.24
CA ALA A 6 -55.60 29.33 -53.09
C ALA A 6 -54.98 27.96 -53.39
N PHE A 7 -54.34 27.34 -52.41
CA PHE A 7 -54.04 25.90 -52.44
C PHE A 7 -54.33 25.29 -51.06
N PHE A 8 -55.41 24.51 -51.02
CA PHE A 8 -55.72 23.54 -49.98
C PHE A 8 -54.81 22.31 -50.19
N GLY A 9 -53.99 21.97 -49.20
CA GLY A 9 -53.21 20.74 -49.17
C GLY A 9 -53.58 19.93 -47.93
N PHE A 10 -54.33 18.85 -48.14
CA PHE A 10 -54.58 17.79 -47.17
C PHE A 10 -53.24 17.12 -46.79
N LEU A 11 -52.85 17.18 -45.51
CA LEU A 11 -51.77 16.34 -44.98
C LEU A 11 -52.40 15.32 -44.02
N GLY A 12 -52.48 14.07 -44.47
CA GLY A 12 -52.98 12.95 -43.68
C GLY A 12 -52.04 12.63 -42.52
N ALA A 13 -52.59 12.60 -41.30
CA ALA A 13 -51.90 12.13 -40.11
C ALA A 13 -51.86 10.59 -40.12
N LEU A 14 -50.71 10.02 -40.47
CA LEU A 14 -50.42 8.59 -40.30
C LEU A 14 -49.98 8.36 -38.84
N LEU A 15 -50.89 7.88 -38.00
CA LEU A 15 -50.61 7.41 -36.64
C LEU A 15 -49.81 6.10 -36.72
N LEU A 16 -48.48 6.21 -36.74
CA LEU A 16 -47.57 5.11 -36.43
C LEU A 16 -47.64 4.84 -34.93
N ALA A 17 -48.42 3.84 -34.54
CA ALA A 17 -48.35 3.24 -33.22
C ALA A 17 -46.97 2.59 -33.05
N ALA A 18 -46.00 3.35 -32.56
CA ALA A 18 -44.73 2.82 -32.10
C ALA A 18 -45.01 1.94 -30.89
N GLY A 19 -45.09 0.62 -31.13
CA GLY A 19 -45.06 -0.37 -30.06
C GLY A 19 -43.77 -0.15 -29.28
N VAL A 20 -43.89 0.37 -28.06
CA VAL A 20 -42.80 0.42 -27.09
C VAL A 20 -42.48 -1.04 -26.77
N GLY A 21 -41.59 -1.64 -27.56
CA GLY A 21 -41.00 -2.93 -27.24
C GLY A 21 -40.33 -2.76 -25.89
N ALA A 22 -40.85 -3.43 -24.87
CA ALA A 22 -40.20 -3.52 -23.58
C ALA A 22 -38.79 -4.05 -23.84
N VAL A 23 -37.79 -3.18 -23.67
CA VAL A 23 -36.39 -3.60 -23.71
C VAL A 23 -36.28 -4.66 -22.62
N PRO A 24 -35.95 -5.92 -22.95
CA PRO A 24 -35.81 -6.94 -21.94
C PRO A 24 -34.80 -6.43 -20.91
N ALA A 25 -35.20 -6.40 -19.64
CA ALA A 25 -34.31 -6.07 -18.55
C ALA A 25 -33.07 -6.95 -18.74
N LYS A 26 -31.93 -6.32 -19.07
CA LYS A 26 -30.66 -7.05 -19.19
C LYS A 26 -30.52 -7.84 -17.89
N ALA A 27 -30.39 -9.16 -18.03
CA ALA A 27 -30.19 -10.02 -16.88
C ALA A 27 -29.05 -9.43 -16.05
N GLN A 28 -29.31 -9.22 -14.77
CA GLN A 28 -28.29 -8.77 -13.83
C GLN A 28 -27.27 -9.90 -13.73
N ILE A 29 -26.07 -9.68 -14.28
CA ILE A 29 -24.93 -10.60 -14.20
C ILE A 29 -24.35 -10.49 -12.78
N ASP A 30 -24.14 -11.63 -12.13
CA ASP A 30 -23.46 -11.81 -10.85
C ASP A 30 -22.37 -12.84 -11.14
N SER A 31 -21.21 -12.34 -11.54
CA SER A 31 -20.14 -13.15 -12.16
C SER A 31 -19.37 -13.99 -11.14
N ASP A 32 -19.28 -13.54 -9.89
CA ASP A 32 -18.59 -14.21 -8.80
C ASP A 32 -19.54 -14.92 -7.80
N HIS A 33 -20.85 -14.80 -8.04
CA HIS A 33 -21.91 -15.56 -7.38
C HIS A 33 -22.06 -15.26 -5.88
N ASP A 34 -21.74 -14.02 -5.49
CA ASP A 34 -21.84 -13.56 -4.10
C ASP A 34 -23.26 -13.07 -3.72
N GLY A 35 -24.13 -12.91 -4.73
CA GLY A 35 -25.51 -12.45 -4.60
C GLY A 35 -25.72 -10.96 -4.87
N LEU A 36 -24.67 -10.24 -5.25
CA LEU A 36 -24.69 -8.86 -5.72
C LEU A 36 -24.43 -8.82 -7.23
N ASN A 37 -25.05 -7.88 -7.93
CA ASN A 37 -24.85 -7.75 -9.36
C ASN A 37 -23.59 -6.92 -9.65
N ASP A 38 -22.79 -7.32 -10.64
CA ASP A 38 -21.55 -6.66 -11.04
C ASP A 38 -21.69 -5.13 -11.21
N ALA A 39 -22.82 -4.66 -11.76
CA ALA A 39 -23.05 -3.22 -11.97
C ALA A 39 -23.46 -2.47 -10.69
N VAL A 40 -23.91 -3.17 -9.65
CA VAL A 40 -24.08 -2.61 -8.31
C VAL A 40 -22.71 -2.50 -7.63
N GLU A 41 -21.89 -3.53 -7.71
CA GLU A 41 -20.53 -3.55 -7.16
C GLU A 41 -19.67 -2.44 -7.74
N GLU A 42 -19.63 -2.32 -9.07
CA GLU A 42 -18.86 -1.30 -9.77
C GLU A 42 -19.28 0.11 -9.34
N ARG A 43 -20.59 0.35 -9.18
CA ARG A 43 -21.09 1.65 -8.69
C ARG A 43 -20.71 1.92 -7.24
N LEU A 44 -20.66 0.90 -6.40
CA LEU A 44 -20.24 1.01 -5.01
C LEU A 44 -18.75 1.33 -4.91
N LEU A 45 -17.93 0.62 -5.70
CA LEU A 45 -16.48 0.85 -5.82
C LEU A 45 -16.16 2.27 -6.28
N LEU A 46 -16.87 2.79 -7.27
CA LEU A 46 -16.66 4.15 -7.75
C LEU A 46 -17.21 5.21 -6.79
N LYS A 47 -18.35 4.96 -6.14
CA LYS A 47 -18.96 5.93 -5.22
C LYS A 47 -18.08 6.16 -3.98
N PHE A 48 -17.53 5.09 -3.43
CA PHE A 48 -16.75 5.13 -2.19
C PHE A 48 -15.24 5.01 -2.43
N GLU A 49 -14.77 5.32 -3.64
CA GLU A 49 -13.35 5.30 -3.97
C GLU A 49 -12.54 6.21 -3.03
N PRO A 50 -11.59 5.67 -2.24
CA PRO A 50 -10.83 6.47 -1.29
C PRO A 50 -9.89 7.45 -1.98
N ARG A 51 -9.69 8.62 -1.36
CA ARG A 51 -8.67 9.58 -1.77
C ARG A 51 -7.37 9.28 -1.04
N PHE A 52 -6.45 8.61 -1.72
CA PHE A 52 -5.17 8.23 -1.14
C PHE A 52 -4.17 9.40 -1.18
N MET A 53 -3.61 9.71 -0.02
CA MET A 53 -2.51 10.64 0.17
C MET A 53 -1.24 9.82 0.36
N VAL A 54 -0.30 9.91 -0.58
CA VAL A 54 0.97 9.16 -0.59
C VAL A 54 2.16 10.11 -0.42
N GLY A 55 3.24 9.65 0.21
CA GLY A 55 4.43 10.50 0.39
C GLY A 55 5.28 10.57 -0.88
N LYS A 56 5.69 11.78 -1.26
CA LYS A 56 6.52 12.02 -2.47
C LYS A 56 7.88 11.32 -2.50
N LEU A 57 8.35 10.85 -1.35
CA LEU A 57 9.68 10.24 -1.18
C LEU A 57 9.61 8.73 -0.98
N ASP A 58 8.49 8.11 -1.34
CA ASP A 58 8.39 6.66 -1.34
C ASP A 58 9.27 6.04 -2.45
N CYS A 59 9.73 4.82 -2.24
CA CYS A 59 10.46 4.06 -3.25
C CYS A 59 9.52 3.48 -4.33
N SER A 60 8.24 3.30 -3.98
CA SER A 60 7.17 2.74 -4.79
C SER A 60 6.06 3.77 -4.72
N THR A 61 6.16 4.82 -5.53
CA THR A 61 5.36 6.04 -5.31
C THR A 61 3.89 5.88 -5.69
N VAL A 62 3.51 4.81 -6.38
CA VAL A 62 2.14 4.51 -6.77
C VAL A 62 1.88 2.99 -6.71
N PRO A 63 0.64 2.56 -6.41
CA PRO A 63 0.21 1.17 -6.57
C PRO A 63 0.38 0.66 -8.00
N ALA A 64 0.55 -0.65 -8.12
CA ALA A 64 0.84 -1.36 -9.34
C ALA A 64 -0.39 -2.07 -9.93
N GLU A 65 -0.53 -1.98 -11.24
CA GLU A 65 -1.33 -2.89 -12.04
C GLU A 65 -0.60 -4.23 -12.20
N PHE A 66 -1.34 -5.33 -12.11
CA PHE A 66 -0.83 -6.69 -12.24
C PHE A 66 -1.45 -7.36 -13.46
N LYS A 67 -0.66 -8.22 -14.12
CA LYS A 67 -1.09 -8.92 -15.33
C LYS A 67 -2.35 -9.76 -15.07
N ALA A 68 -3.34 -9.57 -15.94
CA ALA A 68 -4.52 -10.42 -15.97
C ALA A 68 -4.18 -11.83 -16.48
N GLY A 69 -4.89 -12.83 -15.97
CA GLY A 69 -4.84 -14.22 -16.40
C GLY A 69 -3.63 -15.02 -15.91
N VAL A 70 -2.76 -14.45 -15.06
CA VAL A 70 -1.61 -15.16 -14.48
C VAL A 70 -1.82 -15.44 -12.99
N THR A 71 -1.39 -16.61 -12.52
CA THR A 71 -1.48 -17.01 -11.10
C THR A 71 -0.32 -16.47 -10.27
N THR A 72 0.82 -16.22 -10.89
CA THR A 72 1.96 -15.58 -10.23
C THR A 72 1.84 -14.07 -10.44
N PRO A 73 1.81 -13.26 -9.37
CA PRO A 73 1.67 -11.82 -9.49
C PRO A 73 2.86 -11.23 -10.24
N GLU A 74 2.58 -10.68 -11.42
CA GLU A 74 3.54 -9.96 -12.25
C GLU A 74 3.04 -8.53 -12.44
N VAL A 75 3.87 -7.55 -12.09
CA VAL A 75 3.56 -6.14 -12.33
C VAL A 75 3.51 -5.87 -13.82
N GLU A 76 2.38 -5.33 -14.28
CA GLU A 76 2.18 -4.81 -15.64
C GLU A 76 2.60 -3.34 -15.71
N ALA A 77 2.15 -2.52 -14.75
CA ALA A 77 2.46 -1.10 -14.68
C ALA A 77 2.47 -0.57 -13.23
N GLU A 78 3.21 0.51 -12.96
CA GLU A 78 3.10 1.29 -11.72
C GLU A 78 2.33 2.58 -12.04
N ASN A 79 0.99 2.50 -12.04
CA ASN A 79 0.10 3.55 -12.57
C ASN A 79 -0.97 4.04 -11.58
N GLY A 80 -0.98 3.55 -10.34
CA GLY A 80 -2.00 3.92 -9.36
C GLY A 80 -3.31 3.13 -9.50
N THR A 81 -3.28 1.94 -10.10
CA THR A 81 -4.43 1.02 -10.10
C THR A 81 -4.77 0.61 -8.67
N ILE A 82 -6.06 0.74 -8.32
CA ILE A 82 -6.65 0.26 -7.08
C ILE A 82 -7.51 -0.96 -7.40
N TYR A 83 -7.52 -1.93 -6.50
CA TYR A 83 -8.33 -3.12 -6.65
C TYR A 83 -9.46 -3.12 -5.63
N GLY A 84 -10.66 -3.43 -6.07
CA GLY A 84 -11.86 -3.46 -5.26
C GLY A 84 -12.33 -4.87 -4.99
N GLN A 85 -13.01 -5.09 -3.87
CA GLN A 85 -13.88 -6.24 -3.65
C GLN A 85 -15.12 -5.72 -2.93
N VAL A 86 -16.30 -6.19 -3.31
CA VAL A 86 -17.55 -5.89 -2.62
C VAL A 86 -18.14 -7.22 -2.19
N PHE A 87 -18.55 -7.37 -0.94
CA PHE A 87 -19.31 -8.55 -0.54
C PHE A 87 -20.56 -8.18 0.28
N PRO A 88 -21.73 -8.77 -0.03
CA PRO A 88 -22.98 -8.45 0.62
C PRO A 88 -23.07 -9.05 2.02
N LEU A 89 -23.59 -8.25 2.95
CA LEU A 89 -23.86 -8.64 4.32
C LEU A 89 -25.36 -8.74 4.55
N LYS A 90 -25.81 -9.90 5.03
CA LYS A 90 -27.21 -10.15 5.36
C LYS A 90 -27.58 -9.43 6.66
N ILE A 91 -28.53 -8.50 6.57
CA ILE A 91 -29.11 -7.81 7.71
C ILE A 91 -30.63 -7.99 7.74
N ALA A 92 -31.26 -7.78 8.89
CA ALA A 92 -32.70 -8.03 9.07
C ALA A 92 -33.59 -7.07 8.24
N VAL A 93 -33.14 -5.82 8.05
CA VAL A 93 -33.86 -4.78 7.32
C VAL A 93 -32.86 -4.00 6.48
N GLY A 94 -33.14 -3.85 5.19
CA GLY A 94 -32.26 -3.15 4.24
C GLY A 94 -31.18 -4.05 3.67
N MET A 95 -30.13 -3.44 3.14
CA MET A 95 -28.93 -4.14 2.65
C MET A 95 -27.67 -3.49 3.19
N ARG A 96 -26.65 -4.31 3.40
CA ARG A 96 -25.32 -3.86 3.76
C ARG A 96 -24.32 -4.54 2.85
N ALA A 97 -23.25 -3.84 2.53
CA ALA A 97 -22.11 -4.40 1.83
C ALA A 97 -20.84 -3.90 2.52
N GLU A 98 -19.82 -4.73 2.48
CA GLU A 98 -18.48 -4.36 2.87
C GLU A 98 -17.64 -4.24 1.60
N ILE A 99 -16.94 -3.13 1.47
CA ILE A 99 -16.14 -2.82 0.28
C ILE A 99 -14.70 -2.71 0.73
N HIS A 100 -13.83 -3.52 0.13
CA HIS A 100 -12.40 -3.48 0.36
C HIS A 100 -11.70 -2.84 -0.83
N TYR A 101 -10.79 -1.91 -0.55
CA TYR A 101 -9.89 -1.33 -1.54
C TYR A 101 -8.46 -1.74 -1.21
N TYR A 102 -7.86 -2.49 -2.10
CA TYR A 102 -6.48 -2.92 -2.03
C TYR A 102 -5.61 -2.03 -2.90
N HIS A 103 -4.56 -1.48 -2.30
CA HIS A 103 -3.48 -0.85 -3.03
C HIS A 103 -2.29 -1.79 -3.01
N LEU A 104 -2.04 -2.42 -4.17
CA LEU A 104 -1.04 -3.46 -4.34
C LEU A 104 0.26 -2.82 -4.83
N TRP A 105 1.35 -2.96 -4.10
CA TRP A 105 2.63 -2.35 -4.47
C TRP A 105 3.59 -3.40 -5.01
N ARG A 106 4.45 -2.97 -5.93
CA ARG A 106 5.54 -3.80 -6.42
C ARG A 106 6.49 -4.22 -5.29
N LYS A 107 6.66 -3.38 -4.27
CA LYS A 107 7.67 -3.56 -3.23
C LYS A 107 7.38 -2.72 -1.97
N ASP A 108 7.51 -3.32 -0.78
CA ASP A 108 7.73 -2.64 0.51
C ASP A 108 9.22 -2.22 0.59
N CYS A 109 9.49 -0.98 0.97
CA CYS A 109 10.85 -0.44 1.16
C CYS A 109 11.12 0.11 2.54
N GLY A 110 10.35 -0.29 3.55
CA GLY A 110 10.74 -0.09 4.93
C GLY A 110 12.07 -0.79 5.24
N GLY A 111 12.53 -0.70 6.49
CA GLY A 111 13.82 -1.26 6.90
C GLY A 111 14.01 -2.74 6.56
N HIS A 112 12.92 -3.50 6.46
CA HIS A 112 12.87 -4.90 6.04
C HIS A 112 12.07 -5.09 4.74
N GLY A 113 12.32 -4.23 3.76
CA GLY A 113 11.57 -4.24 2.50
C GLY A 113 11.61 -5.59 1.77
N HIS A 114 10.49 -5.94 1.16
CA HIS A 114 10.28 -7.17 0.40
C HIS A 114 9.53 -6.87 -0.91
N PRO A 115 9.68 -7.71 -1.95
CA PRO A 115 8.81 -7.61 -3.12
C PRO A 115 7.37 -7.88 -2.70
N LEU A 116 6.43 -7.31 -3.47
CA LEU A 116 4.98 -7.49 -3.32
C LEU A 116 4.48 -7.08 -1.94
N ASP A 117 3.72 -6.00 -1.93
CA ASP A 117 3.11 -5.52 -0.71
C ASP A 117 1.62 -5.29 -0.93
N THR A 118 0.82 -5.70 0.05
CA THR A 118 -0.64 -5.66 -0.05
C THR A 118 -1.16 -4.94 1.17
N GLU A 119 -1.69 -3.76 0.92
CA GLU A 119 -2.31 -2.94 1.93
C GLU A 119 -3.73 -2.59 1.52
N HIS A 120 -4.58 -2.32 2.50
CA HIS A 120 -6.00 -2.11 2.22
C HIS A 120 -6.69 -1.17 3.21
N VAL A 121 -7.81 -0.65 2.71
CA VAL A 121 -8.82 0.05 3.49
C VAL A 121 -10.18 -0.59 3.19
N ALA A 122 -11.09 -0.51 4.15
CA ALA A 122 -12.42 -1.06 3.97
C ALA A 122 -13.49 -0.06 4.42
N VAL A 123 -14.69 -0.18 3.85
CA VAL A 123 -15.86 0.61 4.23
C VAL A 123 -17.08 -0.29 4.37
N LEU A 124 -17.83 -0.08 5.43
CA LEU A 124 -19.13 -0.69 5.63
C LEU A 124 -20.20 0.26 5.13
N VAL A 125 -20.95 -0.13 4.12
CA VAL A 125 -22.02 0.69 3.52
C VAL A 125 -23.37 0.04 3.72
N GLU A 126 -24.41 0.85 3.88
CA GLU A 126 -25.79 0.37 4.02
C GLU A 126 -26.79 1.19 3.21
N ARG A 127 -27.93 0.57 2.91
CA ARG A 127 -29.12 1.23 2.38
C ARG A 127 -30.37 0.68 3.06
N ALA A 128 -31.29 1.56 3.42
CA ALA A 128 -32.50 1.19 4.15
C ALA A 128 -33.53 0.43 3.28
N THR A 129 -33.61 0.78 1.99
CA THR A 129 -34.54 0.18 1.02
C THR A 129 -33.83 -0.05 -0.32
N ALA A 130 -34.47 -0.76 -1.26
CA ALA A 130 -33.90 -1.00 -2.59
C ALA A 130 -33.69 0.29 -3.40
N ASP A 131 -34.51 1.32 -3.16
CA ASP A 131 -34.45 2.62 -3.84
C ASP A 131 -33.64 3.67 -3.07
N ALA A 132 -33.23 3.38 -1.83
CA ALA A 132 -32.41 4.29 -1.04
C ALA A 132 -30.97 4.33 -1.55
N ASP A 133 -30.35 5.50 -1.42
CA ASP A 133 -28.93 5.66 -1.67
C ASP A 133 -28.10 4.89 -0.63
N TRP A 134 -27.00 4.31 -1.10
CA TRP A 134 -25.99 3.71 -0.22
C TRP A 134 -25.25 4.79 0.56
N ARG A 135 -25.04 4.56 1.86
CA ARG A 135 -24.24 5.43 2.73
C ARG A 135 -23.21 4.61 3.48
N ALA A 136 -22.01 5.15 3.61
CA ALA A 136 -20.99 4.57 4.47
C ALA A 136 -21.34 4.82 5.95
N VAL A 137 -21.09 3.80 6.77
CA VAL A 137 -21.34 3.82 8.22
C VAL A 137 -20.01 3.83 8.96
N TYR A 138 -19.08 2.98 8.55
CA TYR A 138 -17.76 2.85 9.15
C TYR A 138 -16.67 2.72 8.10
N TRP A 139 -15.49 3.17 8.46
CA TRP A 139 -14.27 3.03 7.69
C TRP A 139 -13.22 2.31 8.52
N TYR A 140 -12.40 1.51 7.85
CA TYR A 140 -11.25 0.81 8.38
C TYR A 140 -10.01 1.13 7.55
N ALA A 141 -8.86 1.26 8.18
CA ALA A 141 -7.57 1.33 7.51
C ALA A 141 -6.56 0.39 8.17
N GLY A 142 -5.97 -0.49 7.36
CA GLY A 142 -4.96 -1.45 7.80
C GLY A 142 -3.60 -0.78 7.97
N ALA A 143 -2.99 -0.95 9.15
CA ALA A 143 -1.66 -0.42 9.42
C ALA A 143 -0.87 -1.39 10.31
N HIS A 144 0.18 -1.98 9.73
CA HIS A 144 1.04 -2.97 10.39
C HIS A 144 0.26 -4.19 10.92
N GLU A 145 -0.74 -4.62 10.16
CA GLU A 145 -1.58 -5.77 10.53
C GLU A 145 -0.75 -7.01 10.85
N GLN A 146 -1.23 -7.80 11.82
CA GLN A 146 -0.59 -9.06 12.24
C GLN A 146 0.84 -8.89 12.79
N THR A 147 1.22 -7.67 13.16
CA THR A 147 2.49 -7.41 13.83
C THR A 147 2.26 -6.96 15.28
N VAL A 148 3.33 -6.92 16.07
CA VAL A 148 3.32 -6.29 17.42
C VAL A 148 3.03 -4.78 17.38
N CYS A 149 3.06 -4.20 16.19
CA CYS A 149 2.87 -2.80 15.92
C CYS A 149 1.57 -2.48 15.20
N ASP A 150 0.61 -3.41 15.20
CA ASP A 150 -0.70 -3.18 14.61
C ASP A 150 -1.35 -1.93 15.21
N VAL A 151 -1.49 -0.93 14.34
CA VAL A 151 -2.07 0.37 14.61
C VAL A 151 -3.21 0.65 13.63
N SER A 152 -3.85 -0.41 13.15
CA SER A 152 -5.01 -0.32 12.28
C SER A 152 -6.12 0.50 12.94
N GLN A 153 -6.93 1.17 12.13
CA GLN A 153 -7.89 2.17 12.58
C GLN A 153 -9.31 1.82 12.17
N ILE A 154 -10.27 2.24 12.97
CA ILE A 154 -11.68 2.20 12.64
C ILE A 154 -12.35 3.51 13.06
N ALA A 155 -13.19 4.07 12.19
CA ALA A 155 -13.91 5.31 12.42
C ALA A 155 -15.33 5.23 11.91
N ARG A 156 -16.22 6.09 12.43
CA ARG A 156 -17.52 6.32 11.80
C ARG A 156 -17.29 7.14 10.53
N ALA A 157 -18.06 6.86 9.50
CA ALA A 157 -17.99 7.65 8.26
C ALA A 157 -18.26 9.14 8.51
N SER A 158 -19.20 9.45 9.41
CA SER A 158 -19.48 10.83 9.83
C SER A 158 -18.32 11.52 10.55
N THR A 159 -17.46 10.75 11.25
CA THR A 159 -16.29 11.30 11.96
C THR A 159 -15.24 11.85 10.99
N ILE A 160 -15.13 11.24 9.82
CA ILE A 160 -14.10 11.56 8.82
C ILE A 160 -14.69 12.15 7.54
N ASP A 161 -15.94 12.63 7.61
CA ASP A 161 -16.67 13.24 6.49
C ASP A 161 -16.64 12.36 5.24
N ALA A 162 -17.09 11.11 5.35
CA ALA A 162 -17.02 10.12 4.28
C ALA A 162 -18.26 9.23 4.21
N GLU A 163 -19.44 9.80 4.51
CA GLU A 163 -20.73 9.07 4.48
C GLU A 163 -21.25 8.88 3.05
N ASP A 164 -20.99 9.85 2.17
CA ASP A 164 -21.54 9.90 0.81
C ASP A 164 -20.48 9.78 -0.29
N HIS A 165 -19.21 9.69 0.09
CA HIS A 165 -18.04 9.54 -0.81
C HIS A 165 -16.91 8.78 -0.11
N GLY A 166 -15.81 8.52 -0.82
CA GLY A 166 -14.65 7.85 -0.24
C GLY A 166 -13.89 8.68 0.79
N ALA A 167 -13.29 8.00 1.78
CA ALA A 167 -12.48 8.63 2.81
C ALA A 167 -11.15 9.16 2.27
N THR A 168 -10.59 10.18 2.93
CA THR A 168 -9.18 10.52 2.76
C THR A 168 -8.33 9.53 3.55
N VAL A 169 -7.38 8.89 2.90
CA VAL A 169 -6.51 7.86 3.48
C VAL A 169 -5.06 8.32 3.37
N TRP A 170 -4.32 8.29 4.47
CA TRP A 170 -2.90 8.65 4.47
C TRP A 170 -2.05 7.38 4.50
N VAL A 171 -1.25 7.19 3.46
CA VAL A 171 -0.39 6.02 3.27
C VAL A 171 1.04 6.37 3.65
N SER A 172 1.57 5.72 4.68
CA SER A 172 2.91 6.04 5.17
C SER A 172 4.02 5.53 4.23
N PRO A 173 5.05 6.32 3.92
CA PRO A 173 6.07 5.90 2.96
C PRO A 173 6.89 4.69 3.38
N GLY A 174 7.20 3.84 2.42
CA GLY A 174 8.09 2.69 2.57
C GLY A 174 7.40 1.45 3.13
N LYS A 175 6.56 1.59 4.16
CA LYS A 175 5.74 0.50 4.72
C LYS A 175 4.31 0.47 4.22
N HIS A 176 3.85 1.54 3.59
CA HIS A 176 2.49 1.70 3.04
C HIS A 176 1.33 1.46 4.01
N ALA A 177 1.58 1.54 5.32
CA ALA A 177 0.55 1.49 6.34
C ALA A 177 -0.49 2.62 6.12
N SER A 178 -1.77 2.28 6.18
CA SER A 178 -2.89 3.16 5.87
C SER A 178 -3.55 3.72 7.12
N TYR A 179 -3.86 5.01 7.07
CA TYR A 179 -4.40 5.77 8.20
C TYR A 179 -5.65 6.56 7.79
N LEU A 180 -6.61 6.69 8.69
CA LEU A 180 -7.81 7.54 8.55
C LEU A 180 -7.62 8.94 9.14
N ASN A 181 -6.42 9.26 9.62
CA ASN A 181 -6.09 10.58 10.16
C ASN A 181 -4.60 10.90 9.99
N GLU A 182 -4.28 12.07 9.41
CA GLU A 182 -2.90 12.49 9.16
C GLU A 182 -2.05 12.55 10.44
N ALA A 183 -2.61 13.09 11.53
CA ALA A 183 -1.88 13.24 12.79
C ALA A 183 -1.57 11.88 13.41
N LEU A 184 -2.47 10.89 13.26
CA LEU A 184 -2.20 9.52 13.67
C LEU A 184 -1.15 8.85 12.80
N CYS A 185 -1.13 9.09 11.48
CA CYS A 185 -0.05 8.60 10.61
C CYS A 185 1.32 9.15 11.02
N ARG A 186 1.41 10.47 11.31
CA ARG A 186 2.66 11.10 11.77
C ARG A 186 3.17 10.52 13.09
N GLY A 187 2.28 9.92 13.88
CA GLY A 187 2.60 9.22 15.13
C GLY A 187 2.42 7.71 15.04
N GLY A 188 2.49 7.14 13.83
CA GLY A 188 2.31 5.72 13.57
C GLY A 188 3.41 4.85 14.21
N CYS A 189 3.47 3.58 13.84
CA CYS A 189 4.52 2.71 14.38
C CYS A 189 5.85 2.90 13.64
N GLY A 190 6.94 2.96 14.40
CA GLY A 190 8.27 2.74 13.87
C GLY A 190 8.76 3.90 13.02
N ALA A 191 8.77 3.72 11.70
CA ALA A 191 9.27 4.71 10.73
C ALA A 191 8.13 5.49 10.04
N ASP A 192 6.89 5.23 10.45
CA ASP A 192 5.74 5.87 9.84
C ASP A 192 5.80 7.39 9.99
N ARG A 193 5.50 8.04 8.87
CA ARG A 193 5.45 9.48 8.71
C ARG A 193 4.45 9.81 7.61
N CYS A 194 3.73 10.90 7.77
CA CYS A 194 2.90 11.46 6.71
C CYS A 194 3.22 12.94 6.57
N GLU A 195 4.37 13.21 5.94
CA GLU A 195 4.86 14.54 5.63
C GLU A 195 4.97 14.71 4.12
N LYS A 196 4.65 15.91 3.62
CA LYS A 196 4.72 16.24 2.19
C LYS A 196 3.91 15.27 1.31
N MET A 197 2.70 14.95 1.79
CA MET A 197 1.79 14.06 1.10
C MET A 197 1.29 14.70 -0.19
N THR A 198 1.02 13.87 -1.18
CA THR A 198 0.35 14.25 -2.42
C THR A 198 -0.79 13.29 -2.68
N GLU A 199 -1.84 13.78 -3.30
CA GLU A 199 -2.92 12.91 -3.74
C GLU A 199 -2.40 11.97 -4.82
N LEU A 200 -2.72 10.68 -4.68
CA LEU A 200 -2.41 9.63 -5.64
C LEU A 200 -3.37 9.76 -6.83
N PRO A 201 -2.88 9.89 -8.07
CA PRO A 201 -3.74 9.73 -9.24
C PRO A 201 -4.15 8.27 -9.37
N VAL A 202 -5.43 7.97 -9.16
CA VAL A 202 -5.99 6.64 -9.40
C VAL A 202 -6.25 6.48 -10.90
N ALA A 203 -5.58 5.50 -11.53
CA ALA A 203 -5.76 5.24 -12.96
C ALA A 203 -7.03 4.43 -13.24
N ALA A 204 -7.34 3.46 -12.38
CA ALA A 204 -8.50 2.59 -12.48
C ALA A 204 -8.82 1.96 -11.12
N VAL A 205 -10.08 1.59 -10.94
CA VAL A 205 -10.54 0.68 -9.89
C VAL A 205 -10.95 -0.63 -10.55
N ILE A 206 -10.30 -1.74 -10.21
CA ILE A 206 -10.58 -3.06 -10.81
C ILE A 206 -11.26 -3.95 -9.77
N ASN A 207 -12.50 -4.39 -10.05
CA ASN A 207 -13.16 -5.37 -9.20
C ASN A 207 -12.44 -6.74 -9.26
N LEU A 208 -11.96 -7.22 -8.12
CA LEU A 208 -11.33 -8.53 -7.97
C LEU A 208 -12.34 -9.66 -7.97
N GLY A 209 -13.61 -9.37 -7.65
CA GLY A 209 -14.61 -10.35 -7.25
C GLY A 209 -14.20 -11.10 -5.97
N GLU A 210 -14.85 -12.23 -5.74
CA GLU A 210 -14.56 -13.10 -4.61
C GLU A 210 -13.24 -13.88 -4.73
N ALA A 211 -12.62 -14.19 -3.58
CA ALA A 211 -11.34 -14.90 -3.52
C ALA A 211 -11.35 -16.29 -4.21
N ASP A 212 -12.51 -16.94 -4.26
CA ASP A 212 -12.74 -18.23 -4.92
C ASP A 212 -13.41 -18.10 -6.31
N ALA A 213 -13.79 -16.89 -6.72
CA ALA A 213 -14.39 -16.59 -8.01
C ALA A 213 -13.83 -15.27 -8.58
N PRO A 214 -12.52 -15.23 -8.91
CA PRO A 214 -11.86 -14.00 -9.33
C PRO A 214 -12.44 -13.43 -10.62
N MET A 215 -12.72 -12.13 -10.61
CA MET A 215 -13.14 -11.35 -11.77
C MET A 215 -11.96 -10.67 -12.46
N ASN A 216 -12.20 -10.11 -13.66
CA ASN A 216 -11.25 -9.27 -14.39
C ASN A 216 -9.85 -9.89 -14.61
N GLY A 217 -9.77 -11.23 -14.63
CA GLY A 217 -8.51 -11.95 -14.82
C GLY A 217 -7.59 -11.95 -13.60
N SER A 218 -8.08 -11.59 -12.41
CA SER A 218 -7.31 -11.47 -11.18
C SER A 218 -6.90 -12.82 -10.56
N LEU A 219 -6.46 -13.80 -11.36
CA LEU A 219 -6.04 -15.13 -10.87
C LEU A 219 -4.86 -15.07 -9.88
N PHE A 220 -4.09 -13.97 -9.90
CA PHE A 220 -2.94 -13.75 -9.03
C PHE A 220 -3.33 -13.57 -7.55
N ILE A 221 -4.61 -13.29 -7.23
CA ILE A 221 -5.05 -13.11 -5.84
C ILE A 221 -4.85 -14.38 -5.00
N ALA A 222 -4.90 -15.55 -5.64
CA ALA A 222 -4.69 -16.83 -4.99
C ALA A 222 -3.21 -17.18 -4.75
N SER A 223 -2.28 -16.33 -5.19
CA SER A 223 -0.85 -16.57 -5.04
C SER A 223 -0.40 -16.56 -3.58
N ALA A 224 0.40 -17.56 -3.20
CA ALA A 224 1.08 -17.61 -1.92
C ALA A 224 2.29 -16.64 -1.81
N ALA A 225 2.59 -15.87 -2.86
CA ALA A 225 3.70 -14.92 -2.87
C ALA A 225 3.45 -13.69 -1.95
N TRP A 226 2.20 -13.44 -1.56
CA TRP A 226 1.79 -12.30 -0.72
C TRP A 226 0.47 -12.61 0.02
N PRO A 227 0.09 -11.86 1.08
CA PRO A 227 -1.02 -12.23 1.95
C PRO A 227 -2.42 -11.81 1.45
N LEU A 228 -2.58 -11.44 0.17
CA LEU A 228 -3.81 -10.85 -0.37
C LEU A 228 -5.06 -11.70 -0.13
N ARG A 229 -5.04 -12.99 -0.45
CA ARG A 229 -6.18 -13.89 -0.23
C ARG A 229 -6.69 -13.88 1.22
N ALA A 230 -5.78 -13.83 2.19
CA ALA A 230 -6.16 -13.80 3.61
C ALA A 230 -6.88 -12.50 3.98
N LYS A 231 -6.45 -11.36 3.41
CA LYS A 231 -7.10 -10.05 3.58
C LYS A 231 -8.45 -9.95 2.85
N MET A 232 -8.66 -10.71 1.77
CA MET A 232 -9.96 -10.81 1.06
C MET A 232 -11.01 -11.64 1.78
N SER A 233 -10.58 -12.54 2.69
CA SER A 233 -11.49 -13.53 3.29
C SER A 233 -12.06 -13.11 4.65
N GLN A 234 -11.76 -11.90 5.12
CA GLN A 234 -12.06 -11.48 6.49
C GLN A 234 -12.79 -10.14 6.50
N SER A 235 -13.85 -10.03 7.30
CA SER A 235 -14.48 -8.75 7.58
C SER A 235 -13.59 -7.89 8.47
N ASN A 236 -13.43 -6.62 8.10
CA ASN A 236 -12.81 -5.57 8.89
C ASN A 236 -13.79 -4.86 9.84
N PHE A 237 -15.05 -5.32 9.94
CA PHE A 237 -16.05 -4.78 10.87
C PHE A 237 -16.61 -5.81 11.87
N PRO A 238 -15.77 -6.57 12.61
CA PRO A 238 -16.26 -7.45 13.64
C PRO A 238 -16.92 -6.67 14.79
N ALA A 239 -17.89 -7.31 15.46
CA ALA A 239 -18.74 -6.67 16.46
C ALA A 239 -17.95 -6.04 17.63
N GLY A 240 -16.82 -6.62 18.04
CA GLY A 240 -16.01 -6.13 19.16
C GLY A 240 -15.40 -4.74 18.91
N PRO A 241 -14.58 -4.56 17.85
CA PRO A 241 -14.08 -3.25 17.44
C PRO A 241 -15.16 -2.20 17.19
N VAL A 242 -16.26 -2.56 16.51
CA VAL A 242 -17.38 -1.65 16.27
C VAL A 242 -18.03 -1.20 17.59
N ALA A 243 -18.33 -2.14 18.50
CA ALA A 243 -18.92 -1.80 19.80
C ALA A 243 -18.01 -0.87 20.62
N ARG A 244 -16.68 -1.05 20.56
CA ARG A 244 -15.73 -0.16 21.23
C ARG A 244 -15.74 1.23 20.62
N LEU A 245 -15.68 1.34 19.28
CA LEU A 245 -15.82 2.63 18.59
C LEU A 245 -17.12 3.33 19.03
N GLU A 246 -18.21 2.57 19.19
CA GLU A 246 -19.49 3.10 19.62
C GLU A 246 -19.52 3.70 21.02
N THR A 247 -18.54 3.38 21.87
CA THR A 247 -18.39 3.99 23.20
C THR A 247 -17.55 5.28 23.21
N LEU A 248 -16.84 5.57 22.12
CA LEU A 248 -16.00 6.77 22.00
C LEU A 248 -16.81 7.98 21.52
N PRO A 249 -16.34 9.21 21.77
CA PRO A 249 -16.90 10.42 21.17
C PRO A 249 -17.06 10.28 19.65
N VAL A 250 -18.12 10.88 19.10
CA VAL A 250 -18.42 10.82 17.65
C VAL A 250 -17.35 11.48 16.77
N THR A 251 -16.41 12.22 17.37
CA THR A 251 -15.27 12.86 16.71
C THR A 251 -14.02 11.99 16.68
N ASP A 252 -14.02 10.83 17.34
CA ASP A 252 -12.81 10.07 17.59
C ASP A 252 -12.63 8.93 16.58
N VAL A 253 -11.39 8.75 16.14
CA VAL A 253 -10.92 7.55 15.42
C VAL A 253 -10.38 6.56 16.43
N ALA A 254 -10.89 5.33 16.41
CA ALA A 254 -10.47 4.28 17.31
C ALA A 254 -9.32 3.45 16.73
N TRP A 255 -8.45 2.95 17.59
CA TRP A 255 -7.59 1.81 17.23
C TRP A 255 -8.45 0.56 17.07
N PHE A 256 -8.17 -0.25 16.05
CA PHE A 256 -8.93 -1.45 15.71
C PHE A 256 -8.75 -2.58 16.74
N HIS A 257 -7.56 -2.70 17.31
CA HIS A 257 -7.31 -3.56 18.47
C HIS A 257 -7.30 -2.73 19.76
N ALA A 258 -7.79 -3.33 20.85
CA ALA A 258 -7.84 -2.66 22.14
C ALA A 258 -6.44 -2.57 22.75
N GLY A 259 -6.07 -1.37 23.21
CA GLY A 259 -4.82 -1.10 23.90
C GLY A 259 -3.70 -0.61 22.96
N ARG A 260 -3.06 0.50 23.32
CA ARG A 260 -1.74 0.83 22.78
C ARG A 260 -0.73 -0.11 23.40
N HIS A 261 -0.03 -0.90 22.61
CA HIS A 261 1.05 -1.72 23.15
C HIS A 261 2.13 -0.78 23.71
N PRO A 262 2.53 -0.88 24.99
CA PRO A 262 3.64 -0.09 25.54
C PRO A 262 4.93 -0.21 24.71
N VAL A 263 5.04 -1.33 23.99
CA VAL A 263 6.11 -1.66 23.06
C VAL A 263 6.15 -0.69 21.86
N GLN A 264 5.04 -0.08 21.44
CA GLN A 264 5.01 0.90 20.33
C GLN A 264 5.93 2.10 20.60
N GLY A 265 5.94 2.61 21.84
CA GLY A 265 6.84 3.70 22.23
C GLY A 265 8.32 3.30 22.24
N ILE A 266 8.61 2.01 22.50
CA ILE A 266 9.96 1.46 22.41
C ILE A 266 10.36 1.28 20.94
N ILE A 267 9.48 0.71 20.11
CA ILE A 267 9.72 0.48 18.68
C ILE A 267 9.95 1.79 17.93
N ALA A 268 9.17 2.84 18.21
CA ALA A 268 9.38 4.15 17.60
C ALA A 268 10.74 4.77 17.96
N ARG A 269 11.25 4.50 19.17
CA ARG A 269 12.59 4.97 19.58
C ARG A 269 13.71 4.09 19.03
N SER A 270 13.50 2.78 18.90
CA SER A 270 14.50 1.89 18.32
C SER A 270 14.61 2.09 16.81
N SER A 271 13.50 2.25 16.08
CA SER A 271 13.49 2.50 14.63
C SER A 271 14.28 3.76 14.27
N SER A 272 14.02 4.87 14.96
CA SER A 272 14.79 6.13 14.78
C SER A 272 16.28 5.95 15.10
N THR A 273 16.62 5.12 16.09
CA THR A 273 18.02 4.79 16.40
C THR A 273 18.65 3.93 15.29
N GLU A 274 17.95 2.91 14.80
CA GLU A 274 18.40 2.05 13.71
C GLU A 274 18.57 2.82 12.41
N GLU A 275 17.63 3.69 12.06
CA GLU A 275 17.73 4.58 10.90
C GLU A 275 18.90 5.55 11.04
N ALA A 276 19.13 6.12 12.22
CA ALA A 276 20.27 6.99 12.48
C ALA A 276 21.60 6.23 12.34
N LEU A 277 21.67 4.99 12.82
CA LEU A 277 22.86 4.14 12.68
C LEU A 277 23.09 3.72 11.23
N ALA A 278 22.04 3.30 10.51
CA ALA A 278 22.11 2.95 9.10
C ALA A 278 22.48 4.17 8.23
N GLY A 279 21.91 5.33 8.53
CA GLY A 279 22.25 6.61 7.90
C GLY A 279 23.71 7.01 8.16
N GLY A 280 24.17 6.89 9.41
CA GLY A 280 25.57 7.07 9.78
C GLY A 280 26.50 6.17 8.98
N GLY A 281 26.18 4.88 8.87
CA GLY A 281 26.93 3.91 8.08
C GLY A 281 27.03 4.28 6.59
N ARG A 282 25.91 4.68 5.97
CA ARG A 282 25.89 5.14 4.56
C ARG A 282 26.74 6.39 4.36
N ASN A 283 26.63 7.37 5.27
CA ASN A 283 27.41 8.60 5.20
C ASN A 283 28.91 8.33 5.38
N THR A 284 29.29 7.45 6.32
CA THR A 284 30.68 7.01 6.49
C THR A 284 31.21 6.30 5.25
N ALA A 285 30.43 5.39 4.65
CA ALA A 285 30.83 4.70 3.42
C ALA A 285 31.02 5.67 2.25
N SER A 286 30.11 6.63 2.08
CA SER A 286 30.22 7.68 1.07
C SER A 286 31.46 8.57 1.31
N ALA A 287 31.68 9.00 2.55
CA ALA A 287 32.85 9.80 2.92
C ALA A 287 34.17 9.05 2.66
N ILE A 288 34.22 7.74 2.93
CA ILE A 288 35.38 6.89 2.62
C ILE A 288 35.59 6.80 1.10
N SER A 289 34.52 6.65 0.31
CA SER A 289 34.61 6.61 -1.15
C SER A 289 35.15 7.94 -1.71
N VAL A 290 34.60 9.07 -1.25
CA VAL A 290 35.06 10.40 -1.65
C VAL A 290 36.52 10.63 -1.24
N ALA A 291 36.90 10.27 -0.02
CA ALA A 291 38.28 10.35 0.44
C ALA A 291 39.22 9.49 -0.42
N GLY A 292 38.76 8.30 -0.83
CA GLY A 292 39.48 7.42 -1.75
C GLY A 292 39.71 8.07 -3.11
N SER A 293 38.67 8.63 -3.73
CA SER A 293 38.78 9.34 -5.02
C SER A 293 39.68 10.58 -4.94
N SER A 294 39.56 11.38 -3.89
CA SER A 294 40.41 12.55 -3.67
C SER A 294 41.87 12.16 -3.46
N THR A 295 42.12 11.08 -2.71
CA THR A 295 43.47 10.53 -2.52
C THR A 295 44.05 10.03 -3.84
N GLY A 296 43.26 9.31 -4.65
CA GLY A 296 43.66 8.86 -5.99
C GLY A 296 44.05 10.04 -6.89
N SER A 297 43.19 11.05 -6.97
CA SER A 297 43.42 12.25 -7.80
C SER A 297 44.68 13.02 -7.37
N ALA A 298 44.92 13.12 -6.05
CA ALA A 298 46.13 13.75 -5.51
C ALA A 298 47.39 12.94 -5.85
N LEU A 299 47.31 11.60 -5.86
CA LEU A 299 48.42 10.73 -6.25
C LEU A 299 48.73 10.83 -7.74
N ASP A 300 47.70 10.88 -8.60
CA ASP A 300 47.87 11.06 -10.03
C ASP A 300 48.54 12.40 -10.33
N THR A 301 48.05 13.48 -9.71
CA THR A 301 48.65 14.83 -9.82
C THR A 301 50.09 14.85 -9.33
N ALA A 302 50.38 14.20 -8.19
CA ALA A 302 51.73 14.11 -7.65
C ALA A 302 52.66 13.28 -8.55
N SER A 303 52.16 12.17 -9.11
CA SER A 303 52.88 11.31 -10.04
C SER A 303 53.23 12.06 -11.33
N GLU A 304 52.27 12.77 -11.91
CA GLU A 304 52.48 13.63 -13.08
C GLU A 304 53.48 14.76 -12.79
N SER A 305 53.42 15.34 -11.60
CA SER A 305 54.30 16.45 -11.20
C SER A 305 55.73 16.01 -10.84
N THR A 306 55.99 14.73 -10.54
CA THR A 306 57.32 14.28 -10.05
C THR A 306 58.05 13.25 -10.90
N GLY A 307 57.50 12.78 -12.02
CA GLY A 307 58.21 12.22 -13.19
C GLY A 307 59.28 11.12 -13.01
N GLY A 308 59.59 10.65 -11.80
CA GLY A 308 60.71 9.73 -11.56
C GLY A 308 61.01 9.37 -10.10
N ALA A 309 60.46 10.08 -9.11
CA ALA A 309 60.76 9.79 -7.69
C ALA A 309 59.83 8.74 -7.02
N LEU A 310 58.84 8.18 -7.73
CA LEU A 310 57.63 7.63 -7.11
C LEU A 310 57.53 6.08 -7.01
N SER A 311 58.58 5.32 -7.26
CA SER A 311 58.54 3.86 -7.02
C SER A 311 58.55 3.50 -5.52
N SER A 312 59.01 4.41 -4.66
CA SER A 312 59.08 4.21 -3.21
C SER A 312 57.85 4.71 -2.45
N ALA A 313 57.17 5.76 -2.93
CA ALA A 313 55.98 6.31 -2.24
C ALA A 313 54.72 5.43 -2.39
N GLY A 314 54.58 4.70 -3.51
CA GLY A 314 53.47 3.76 -3.71
C GLY A 314 53.41 2.64 -2.67
N GLY A 315 54.56 2.24 -2.11
CA GLY A 315 54.63 1.23 -1.05
C GLY A 315 54.05 1.69 0.28
N ALA A 316 54.30 2.95 0.66
CA ALA A 316 53.80 3.54 1.89
C ALA A 316 52.27 3.75 1.84
N VAL A 317 51.76 4.17 0.69
CA VAL A 317 50.32 4.39 0.47
C VAL A 317 49.56 3.07 0.44
N LYS A 318 50.07 2.05 -0.24
CA LYS A 318 49.46 0.70 -0.24
C LYS A 318 49.41 0.10 1.17
N LYS A 319 50.41 0.41 2.01
CA LYS A 319 50.43 0.01 3.42
C LYS A 319 49.37 0.77 4.24
N GLY A 320 49.23 2.08 4.03
CA GLY A 320 48.20 2.90 4.67
C GLY A 320 46.78 2.44 4.33
N TYR A 321 46.50 2.19 3.05
CA TYR A 321 45.21 1.66 2.60
C TYR A 321 44.86 0.31 3.24
N ARG A 322 45.83 -0.62 3.29
CA ARG A 322 45.66 -1.92 3.97
C ARG A 322 45.38 -1.77 5.47
N SER A 323 46.06 -0.85 6.14
CA SER A 323 45.81 -0.56 7.56
C SER A 323 44.39 -0.01 7.79
N THR A 324 43.91 0.89 6.92
CA THR A 324 42.55 1.43 7.02
C THR A 324 41.48 0.36 6.79
N ILE A 325 41.63 -0.49 5.77
CA ILE A 325 40.71 -1.62 5.54
C ILE A 325 40.72 -2.59 6.73
N HIS A 326 41.90 -2.89 7.29
CA HIS A 326 42.01 -3.76 8.47
C HIS A 326 41.31 -3.15 9.69
N ALA A 327 41.47 -1.84 9.93
CA ALA A 327 40.80 -1.15 11.02
C ALA A 327 39.27 -1.18 10.87
N LEU A 328 38.76 -0.93 9.65
CA LEU A 328 37.33 -1.01 9.34
C LEU A 328 36.77 -2.43 9.53
N GLY A 329 37.50 -3.46 9.06
CA GLY A 329 37.11 -4.85 9.27
C GLY A 329 37.06 -5.24 10.76
N SER A 330 38.01 -4.74 11.55
CA SER A 330 38.03 -4.97 13.00
C SER A 330 36.85 -4.30 13.69
N SER A 331 36.54 -3.04 13.37
CA SER A 331 35.39 -2.32 13.92
C SER A 331 34.06 -2.98 13.57
N ALA A 332 33.87 -3.39 12.31
CA ALA A 332 32.66 -4.11 11.89
C ALA A 332 32.48 -5.45 12.65
N SER A 333 33.58 -6.17 12.89
CA SER A 333 33.57 -7.41 13.69
C SER A 333 33.16 -7.18 15.14
N HIS A 334 33.65 -6.10 15.77
CA HIS A 334 33.30 -5.78 17.16
C HIS A 334 31.83 -5.38 17.30
N VAL A 335 31.30 -4.60 16.34
CA VAL A 335 29.87 -4.25 16.29
C VAL A 335 29.03 -5.52 16.06
N GLY A 336 29.41 -6.39 15.12
CA GLY A 336 28.71 -7.66 14.88
C GLY A 336 28.67 -8.58 16.11
N LYS A 337 29.73 -8.59 16.93
CA LYS A 337 29.75 -9.32 18.21
C LYS A 337 28.84 -8.69 19.26
N ALA A 338 28.87 -7.37 19.40
CA ALA A 338 28.03 -6.66 20.37
C ALA A 338 26.53 -6.81 20.08
N LEU A 339 26.16 -6.88 18.80
CA LEU A 339 24.78 -7.06 18.35
C LEU A 339 24.35 -8.54 18.25
N GLY A 340 25.24 -9.49 18.53
CA GLY A 340 24.94 -10.93 18.44
C GLY A 340 24.70 -11.46 17.00
N VAL A 341 25.06 -10.67 15.98
CA VAL A 341 24.87 -10.99 14.54
C VAL A 341 26.08 -11.70 13.94
N ALA A 342 27.21 -11.75 14.66
CA ALA A 342 28.39 -12.46 14.19
C ALA A 342 28.10 -13.97 14.01
N PRO A 343 28.44 -14.58 12.86
CA PRO A 343 28.21 -16.00 12.64
C PRO A 343 28.87 -16.81 13.75
N LYS A 344 28.09 -17.65 14.45
CA LYS A 344 28.63 -18.59 15.44
C LYS A 344 29.68 -19.44 14.74
N THR A 345 30.95 -19.21 15.07
CA THR A 345 32.05 -20.08 14.68
C THR A 345 31.70 -21.49 15.15
N THR A 346 31.38 -22.37 14.21
CA THR A 346 31.09 -23.77 14.48
C THR A 346 32.32 -24.36 15.17
N PRO A 347 32.19 -24.96 16.37
CA PRO A 347 33.34 -25.53 17.04
C PRO A 347 33.98 -26.57 16.13
N LYS A 348 35.30 -26.44 15.90
CA LYS A 348 36.07 -27.44 15.16
C LYS A 348 35.84 -28.79 15.83
N LYS A 349 35.24 -29.72 15.10
CA LYS A 349 35.20 -31.14 15.48
C LYS A 349 36.66 -31.59 15.56
N ASN A 350 37.11 -31.94 16.76
CA ASN A 350 38.41 -32.59 16.92
C ASN A 350 38.34 -33.93 16.18
N GLU A 351 39.19 -34.11 15.18
CA GLU A 351 39.39 -35.39 14.51
C GLU A 351 39.98 -36.37 15.53
N GLU A 352 39.27 -37.47 15.77
CA GLU A 352 39.76 -38.62 16.52
C GLU A 352 40.94 -39.26 15.78
N GLU A 353 42.01 -39.49 16.53
CA GLU A 353 43.22 -40.21 16.12
C GLU A 353 42.90 -41.71 15.94
N PRO A 354 43.28 -42.34 14.82
CA PRO A 354 42.98 -43.75 14.58
C PRO A 354 43.92 -44.65 15.40
N ARG A 355 43.35 -45.67 16.05
CA ARG A 355 44.08 -46.85 16.56
C ARG A 355 43.74 -48.07 15.73
#